data_AF-A0A212J9H9-F1
#
_entry.id   AF-A0A212J9H9-F1
#
_cell.length_a   1.000
_cell.length_b   1.000
_cell.length_c   1.000
_cell.angle_alpha   90.00
_cell.angle_beta   90.00
_cell.angle_gamma   90.00
#
_symmetry.space_group_name_H-M   'P 1'
#
loop_
_entity.id
_entity.type
_entity.pdbx_description
1 polymer ?
#
loop_
_entity_poly.entity_id
_entity_poly.type
_entity_poly.pdbx_seq_one_letter_code
_entity_poly.pdbx_strand_id
1 'polypeptide(L)'
;MPGMRTSAHRRRRAARVTHPARHALPLAEILGGLGYRGRGLARARAAALDALGPELPLLLDLPLAEIAAHDPALADAVAAMRAGRVTAEPGYDGVVGRVSVTG
;
A
#
# COMPACT_ATOMS: atom_id res chain seq x y z
N MET A 1 66.10 3.12 1.49
CA MET A 1 65.40 4.33 1.98
C MET A 1 64.75 5.02 0.78
N PRO A 2 63.48 5.47 0.76
CA PRO A 2 62.19 4.98 1.30
C PRO A 2 61.20 4.62 0.13
N GLY A 3 60.29 3.64 0.21
CA GLY A 3 59.07 3.62 1.03
C GLY A 3 57.81 3.86 0.16
N MET A 4 57.36 2.87 -0.61
CA MET A 4 56.12 2.91 -1.39
C MET A 4 54.91 2.83 -0.42
N ARG A 5 54.29 3.98 -0.12
CA ARG A 5 53.12 4.04 0.75
C ARG A 5 51.85 3.77 -0.06
N THR A 6 51.23 2.65 0.26
CA THR A 6 49.89 2.22 -0.12
C THR A 6 48.86 3.35 0.01
N SER A 7 48.31 3.84 -1.10
CA SER A 7 47.13 4.69 -1.09
C SER A 7 45.88 3.81 -1.12
N ALA A 8 45.42 3.44 0.08
CA ALA A 8 44.12 2.78 0.27
C ALA A 8 42.99 3.74 -0.11
N HIS A 9 42.30 3.48 -1.22
CA HIS A 9 41.04 4.14 -1.56
C HIS A 9 39.95 3.73 -0.58
N ARG A 10 39.87 4.44 0.57
CA ARG A 10 38.75 4.33 1.50
C ARG A 10 37.52 4.99 0.84
N ARG A 11 36.75 4.21 0.08
CA ARG A 11 35.42 4.63 -0.38
C ARG A 11 34.56 4.89 0.86
N ARG A 12 34.35 6.16 1.21
CA ARG A 12 33.35 6.54 2.21
C ARG A 12 31.98 6.15 1.67
N ARG A 13 31.34 5.17 2.31
CA ARG A 13 29.95 4.82 2.05
C ARG A 13 29.10 6.02 2.48
N ALA A 14 28.48 6.72 1.54
CA ALA A 14 27.57 7.82 1.85
C ALA A 14 26.43 7.30 2.74
N ALA A 15 26.06 8.06 3.77
CA ALA A 15 24.97 7.72 4.66
C ALA A 15 23.66 7.59 3.84
N ARG A 16 22.88 6.54 4.11
CA ARG A 16 21.62 6.30 3.40
C ARG A 16 20.60 7.32 3.89
N VAL A 17 20.17 8.23 3.01
CA VAL A 17 19.02 9.09 3.26
C VAL A 17 17.77 8.19 3.23
N THR A 18 16.96 8.23 4.29
CA THR A 18 15.68 7.51 4.37
C THR A 18 14.54 8.51 4.32
N HIS A 19 13.66 8.40 3.32
CA HIS A 19 12.41 9.14 3.26
C HIS A 19 11.28 8.33 3.89
N PRO A 20 10.33 8.96 4.60
CA PRO A 20 9.14 8.27 5.09
C PRO A 20 8.33 7.73 3.90
N ALA A 21 7.96 6.46 3.97
CA ALA A 21 7.12 5.79 2.98
C ALA A 21 5.82 5.33 3.63
N ARG A 22 4.70 5.50 2.92
CA ARG A 22 3.41 4.91 3.31
C ARG A 22 3.09 3.78 2.33
N HIS A 23 2.65 2.65 2.87
CA HIS A 23 2.19 1.52 2.06
C HIS A 23 0.67 1.59 1.94
N ALA A 24 0.15 1.39 0.73
CA ALA A 24 -1.27 1.31 0.45
C ALA A 24 -1.53 0.14 -0.49
N LEU A 25 -2.64 -0.56 -0.26
CA LEU A 25 -3.16 -1.55 -1.19
C LEU A 25 -3.98 -0.86 -2.27
N PRO A 26 -3.96 -1.35 -3.53
CA PRO A 26 -4.93 -0.90 -4.51
C PRO A 26 -6.36 -1.08 -3.99
N LEU A 27 -7.26 -0.13 -4.30
CA LEU A 27 -8.66 -0.20 -3.90
C LEU A 27 -9.32 -1.50 -4.38
N ALA A 28 -8.88 -2.03 -5.53
CA ALA A 28 -9.34 -3.32 -6.05
C ALA A 28 -8.97 -4.50 -5.13
N GLU A 29 -7.82 -4.49 -4.47
CA GLU A 29 -7.42 -5.55 -3.52
C GLU A 29 -8.22 -5.46 -2.23
N ILE A 30 -8.49 -4.24 -1.76
CA ILE A 30 -9.34 -4.00 -0.57
C ILE A 30 -10.75 -4.52 -0.83
N LEU A 31 -11.38 -4.10 -1.93
CA LEU A 31 -12.69 -4.59 -2.35
C LEU A 31 -12.66 -6.10 -2.64
N GLY A 32 -11.54 -6.62 -3.11
CA GLY A 32 -11.27 -8.05 -3.23
C GLY A 32 -11.31 -8.76 -1.86
N GLY A 33 -10.70 -8.19 -0.83
CA GLY A 33 -10.83 -8.69 0.56
C GLY A 33 -12.27 -8.75 1.04
N LEU A 34 -13.10 -7.79 0.63
CA LEU A 34 -14.53 -7.70 0.95
C LEU A 34 -15.44 -8.61 0.09
N GLY A 35 -14.86 -9.43 -0.79
CA GLY A 35 -15.61 -10.42 -1.58
C GLY A 35 -16.07 -9.98 -2.96
N TYR A 36 -15.79 -8.73 -3.39
CA TYR A 36 -16.13 -8.29 -4.74
C TYR A 36 -15.27 -8.97 -5.81
N ARG A 37 -15.88 -9.48 -6.89
CA ARG A 37 -15.16 -10.16 -7.97
C ARG A 37 -15.64 -9.71 -9.34
N GLY A 38 -14.79 -9.85 -10.36
CA GLY A 38 -15.11 -9.60 -11.77
C GLY A 38 -15.80 -8.26 -12.02
N ARG A 39 -16.96 -8.28 -12.70
CA ARG A 39 -17.75 -7.07 -12.97
C ARG A 39 -18.27 -6.38 -11.71
N GLY A 40 -18.53 -7.12 -10.64
CA GLY A 40 -18.96 -6.56 -9.36
C GLY A 40 -17.85 -5.71 -8.75
N LEU A 41 -16.62 -6.19 -8.79
CA LEU A 41 -15.43 -5.45 -8.36
C LEU A 41 -15.23 -4.16 -9.17
N ALA A 42 -15.31 -4.26 -10.51
CA ALA A 42 -15.15 -3.09 -11.37
C ALA A 42 -16.20 -2.01 -11.07
N ARG A 43 -17.46 -2.41 -10.83
CA ARG A 43 -18.55 -1.49 -10.49
C ARG A 43 -18.38 -0.86 -9.10
N ALA A 44 -18.05 -1.67 -8.09
CA ALA A 44 -17.82 -1.17 -6.75
C ALA A 44 -16.66 -0.17 -6.72
N ARG A 45 -15.56 -0.48 -7.44
CA ARG A 45 -14.43 0.44 -7.58
C ARG A 45 -14.83 1.74 -8.27
N ALA A 46 -15.56 1.66 -9.39
CA ALA A 46 -16.02 2.86 -10.09
C ALA A 46 -16.94 3.72 -9.19
N ALA A 47 -17.92 3.10 -8.52
CA ALA A 47 -18.83 3.80 -7.63
C ALA A 47 -18.10 4.50 -6.47
N ALA A 48 -17.11 3.85 -5.86
CA ALA A 48 -16.29 4.45 -4.81
C ALA A 48 -15.47 5.63 -5.33
N LEU A 49 -14.85 5.51 -6.52
CA LEU A 49 -14.06 6.61 -7.10
C LEU A 49 -14.93 7.80 -7.54
N ASP A 50 -16.13 7.54 -8.05
CA ASP A 50 -17.08 8.58 -8.44
C ASP A 50 -17.62 9.33 -7.21
N ALA A 51 -17.87 8.62 -6.10
CA ALA A 51 -18.46 9.20 -4.89
C ALA A 51 -17.43 9.84 -3.95
N LEU A 52 -16.27 9.20 -3.77
CA LEU A 52 -15.27 9.56 -2.76
C LEU A 52 -14.00 10.19 -3.35
N GLY A 53 -13.92 10.25 -4.69
CA GLY A 53 -12.82 10.87 -5.41
C GLY A 53 -11.63 9.93 -5.68
N PRO A 54 -10.45 10.50 -6.00
CA PRO A 54 -9.31 9.72 -6.45
C PRO A 54 -8.79 8.71 -5.41
N GLU A 55 -8.28 7.58 -5.91
CA GLU A 55 -7.91 6.42 -5.09
C GLU A 55 -6.90 6.73 -3.98
N LEU A 56 -5.80 7.41 -4.30
CA LEU A 56 -4.73 7.69 -3.32
C LEU A 56 -5.23 8.56 -2.14
N PRO A 57 -5.87 9.72 -2.36
CA PRO A 57 -6.50 10.50 -1.29
C PRO A 57 -7.55 9.72 -0.49
N LEU A 58 -8.41 8.94 -1.16
CA LEU A 58 -9.40 8.06 -0.51
C LEU A 58 -8.71 7.11 0.46
N LEU A 59 -7.65 6.43 0.01
CA LEU A 59 -6.95 5.42 0.79
C LEU A 59 -6.09 6.01 1.91
N LEU A 60 -5.51 7.20 1.73
CA LEU A 60 -4.51 7.73 2.66
C LEU A 60 -5.07 8.79 3.62
N ASP A 61 -5.95 9.67 3.15
CA ASP A 61 -6.23 10.93 3.84
C ASP A 61 -7.73 11.18 4.09
N LEU A 62 -8.63 10.65 3.24
CA LEU A 62 -10.06 10.87 3.37
C LEU A 62 -10.58 10.38 4.75
N PRO A 63 -11.42 11.17 5.47
CA PRO A 63 -11.93 10.76 6.76
C PRO A 63 -12.72 9.45 6.69
N LEU A 64 -12.48 8.55 7.65
CA LEU A 64 -13.16 7.25 7.70
C LEU A 64 -14.69 7.38 7.80
N ALA A 65 -15.19 8.45 8.42
CA ALA A 65 -16.63 8.73 8.51
C ALA A 65 -17.28 9.01 7.14
N GLU A 66 -16.55 9.68 6.23
CA GLU A 66 -17.03 9.93 4.87
C GLU A 66 -17.04 8.65 4.04
N ILE A 67 -16.02 7.81 4.22
CA ILE A 67 -15.99 6.48 3.60
C ILE A 67 -17.13 5.61 4.15
N ALA A 68 -17.36 5.63 5.47
CA ALA A 68 -18.39 4.82 6.12
C ALA A 68 -19.81 5.24 5.73
N ALA A 69 -20.02 6.52 5.41
CA ALA A 69 -21.29 6.99 4.86
C ALA A 69 -21.60 6.41 3.47
N HIS A 70 -20.57 6.03 2.71
CA HIS A 70 -20.71 5.35 1.42
C HIS A 70 -20.76 3.82 1.58
N ASP A 71 -19.80 3.25 2.29
CA ASP A 71 -19.66 1.82 2.55
C ASP A 71 -18.90 1.60 3.87
N PRO A 72 -19.61 1.18 4.95
CA PRO A 72 -18.98 0.89 6.24
C PRO A 72 -17.89 -0.19 6.18
N ALA A 73 -18.08 -1.23 5.37
CA ALA A 73 -17.10 -2.32 5.26
C ALA A 73 -15.82 -1.83 4.55
N LEU A 74 -15.96 -0.94 3.56
CA LEU A 74 -14.82 -0.27 2.95
C LEU A 74 -14.08 0.63 3.96
N ALA A 75 -14.79 1.34 4.82
CA ALA A 75 -14.19 2.20 5.84
C ALA A 75 -13.36 1.38 6.84
N ASP A 76 -13.91 0.26 7.34
CA ASP A 76 -13.21 -0.65 8.24
C ASP A 76 -11.95 -1.23 7.57
N ALA A 77 -12.07 -1.61 6.30
CA ALA A 77 -10.95 -2.15 5.55
C ALA A 77 -9.84 -1.11 5.30
N VAL A 78 -10.21 0.14 4.96
CA VAL A 78 -9.25 1.24 4.83
C VAL A 78 -8.60 1.57 6.18
N ALA A 79 -9.36 1.53 7.28
CA ALA A 79 -8.83 1.75 8.62
C ALA A 79 -7.79 0.70 9.01
N ALA A 80 -8.07 -0.58 8.76
CA ALA A 80 -7.13 -1.66 8.99
C ALA A 80 -5.88 -1.55 8.09
N MET A 81 -6.04 -1.21 6.81
CA MET A 81 -4.91 -0.95 5.91
C MET A 81 -4.03 0.20 6.42
N ARG A 82 -4.61 1.35 6.78
CA ARG A 82 -3.88 2.51 7.33
C ARG A 82 -3.13 2.17 8.61
N ALA A 83 -3.66 1.24 9.41
CA ALA A 83 -3.01 0.72 10.61
C ALA A 83 -1.99 -0.40 10.34
N GLY A 84 -1.76 -0.78 9.08
CA GLY A 84 -0.86 -1.89 8.72
C GLY A 84 -1.39 -3.28 9.08
N ARG A 85 -2.69 -3.41 9.41
CA ARG A 85 -3.34 -4.69 9.74
C ARG A 85 -3.84 -5.37 8.47
N VAL A 86 -2.89 -5.82 7.64
CA VAL A 86 -3.17 -6.53 6.38
C VAL A 86 -2.58 -7.93 6.45
N THR A 87 -3.30 -8.90 5.88
CA THR A 87 -2.81 -10.27 5.73
C THR A 87 -2.11 -10.37 4.38
N ALA A 88 -0.83 -10.73 4.37
CA ALA A 88 -0.03 -10.85 3.16
C ALA A 88 0.44 -12.30 2.94
N GLU A 89 0.03 -12.88 1.81
CA GLU A 89 0.62 -14.10 1.23
C GLU A 89 1.69 -13.66 0.23
N PRO A 90 2.99 -13.83 0.52
CA PRO A 90 4.04 -13.40 -0.38
C PRO A 90 4.01 -14.22 -1.67
N GLY A 91 4.21 -13.55 -2.80
CA GLY A 91 4.45 -14.19 -4.08
C GLY A 91 5.92 -14.63 -4.20
N TYR A 92 6.20 -15.53 -5.13
CA TYR A 92 7.55 -16.05 -5.39
C TYR A 92 7.79 -16.21 -6.89
N ASP A 93 9.02 -16.00 -7.36
CA ASP A 93 9.45 -16.22 -8.76
C ASP A 93 8.54 -15.61 -9.84
N GLY A 94 8.16 -14.34 -9.68
CA GLY A 94 7.33 -13.61 -10.65
C GLY A 94 5.83 -13.79 -10.45
N VAL A 95 5.39 -14.59 -9.46
CA VAL A 95 4.01 -14.62 -9.00
C VAL A 95 3.74 -13.43 -8.08
N VAL A 96 2.64 -12.72 -8.31
CA VAL A 96 2.20 -11.62 -7.44
C VAL A 96 1.65 -12.18 -6.14
N GLY A 97 2.15 -11.70 -5.00
CA GLY A 97 1.62 -12.04 -3.68
C GLY A 97 0.22 -11.45 -3.45
N ARG A 98 -0.57 -12.08 -2.58
CA ARG A 98 -1.91 -11.63 -2.27
C ARG A 98 -1.89 -10.84 -0.96
N VAL A 99 -2.47 -9.66 -0.94
CA VAL A 99 -2.65 -8.91 0.30
C VAL A 99 -4.11 -8.53 0.45
N SER A 100 -4.72 -8.91 1.56
CA SER A 100 -6.12 -8.61 1.86
C SER A 100 -6.26 -7.99 3.24
N VAL A 101 -7.34 -7.25 3.40
CA VAL A 101 -7.77 -6.77 4.71
C VAL A 101 -8.74 -7.79 5.28
N THR A 102 -8.49 -8.26 6.51
CA THR A 102 -9.44 -9.09 7.25
C THR A 102 -10.43 -8.15 7.97
N GLY A 103 -11.73 -8.35 7.73
CA GLY A 103 -12.80 -7.66 8.45
C GLY A 103 -12.96 -8.16 9.88
#